data_AF-A0A2G3JBK1-F1
#
_entry.id   AF-A0A2G3JBK1-F1
#
_cell.length_a   1.000
_cell.length_b   1.000
_cell.length_c   1.000
_cell.angle_alpha   90.00
_cell.angle_beta   90.00
_cell.angle_gamma   90.00
#
_symmetry.space_group_name_H-M   'P 1'
#
loop_
_entity.id
_entity.type
_entity.pdbx_description
1 polymer ?
#
loop_
_entity_poly.entity_id
_entity_poly.type
_entity_poly.pdbx_seq_one_letter_code
_entity_poly.pdbx_strand_id
1 'polypeptide(L)'
;MQVPAFPPDEALRVETLRELLILDTPPEARFDNLTRAAAAFFRVQIAVVSLIDTNRQWFKSACGLGAKETPRDISFCGHAILQDRVFVIEDALLDERFFDNPLVTGEPKIRFYAGAPLKASNGMNLGTLCLIDPASRKLQDFEIEMLSDMARLVVQEMEMPIPGAVAVHV
;
A
#
# COMPACT_ATOMS: atom_id res chain seq x y z
N MET A 1 -7.17 9.80 -16.53
CA MET A 1 -7.04 9.37 -15.13
C MET A 1 -6.45 10.52 -14.36
N GLN A 2 -6.71 10.62 -13.08
CA GLN A 2 -6.10 11.66 -12.26
C GLN A 2 -4.80 11.14 -11.64
N VAL A 3 -3.70 11.84 -11.91
CA VAL A 3 -2.40 11.56 -11.29
C VAL A 3 -2.49 11.93 -9.79
N PRO A 4 -1.98 11.10 -8.87
CA PRO A 4 -1.96 11.43 -7.45
C PRO A 4 -1.11 12.68 -7.20
N ALA A 5 -1.62 13.58 -6.37
CA ALA A 5 -0.85 14.72 -5.89
C ALA A 5 0.31 14.28 -4.97
N PHE A 6 1.22 15.20 -4.71
CA PHE A 6 2.22 15.04 -3.66
C PHE A 6 1.70 15.68 -2.37
N PRO A 7 1.89 15.05 -1.20
CA PRO A 7 1.67 15.70 0.09
C PRO A 7 2.63 16.90 0.26
N PRO A 8 2.29 17.93 1.05
CA PRO A 8 3.15 19.08 1.29
C PRO A 8 4.56 18.72 1.77
N ASP A 9 4.67 17.68 2.62
CA ASP A 9 5.92 17.22 3.22
C ASP A 9 6.54 16.03 2.47
N GLU A 10 6.37 15.96 1.15
CA GLU A 10 6.82 14.82 0.33
C GLU A 10 8.31 14.49 0.50
N ALA A 11 9.18 15.49 0.62
CA ALA A 11 10.61 15.28 0.79
C ALA A 11 10.91 14.49 2.09
N LEU A 12 10.30 14.91 3.20
CA LEU A 12 10.43 14.24 4.49
C LEU A 12 9.83 12.83 4.47
N ARG A 13 8.69 12.66 3.80
CA ARG A 13 8.03 11.35 3.64
C ARG A 13 8.94 10.35 2.89
N VAL A 14 9.57 10.79 1.80
CA VAL A 14 10.51 9.96 1.02
C VAL A 14 11.78 9.68 1.80
N GLU A 15 12.32 10.67 2.51
CA GLU A 15 13.49 10.50 3.39
C GLU A 15 13.20 9.42 4.46
N THR A 16 12.09 9.55 5.17
CA THR A 16 11.62 8.58 6.17
C THR A 16 11.55 7.16 5.59
N LEU A 17 10.96 7.00 4.40
CA LEU A 17 10.88 5.71 3.73
C LEU A 17 12.26 5.12 3.41
N ARG A 18 13.21 5.95 2.98
CA ARG A 18 14.56 5.52 2.62
C ARG A 18 15.40 5.15 3.84
N GLU A 19 15.21 5.82 4.97
CA GLU A 19 15.88 5.51 6.23
C GLU A 19 15.55 4.11 6.76
N LEU A 20 14.38 3.56 6.40
CA LEU A 20 14.01 2.18 6.74
C LEU A 20 14.82 1.12 5.96
N LEU A 21 15.57 1.51 4.93
CA LEU A 21 16.36 0.60 4.07
C LEU A 21 15.56 -0.60 3.53
N ILE A 22 14.24 -0.41 3.35
CA ILE A 22 13.29 -1.48 2.99
C ILE A 22 13.08 -1.61 1.48
N LEU A 23 13.30 -0.54 0.71
CA LEU A 23 13.14 -0.52 -0.74
C LEU A 23 14.19 -1.41 -1.43
N ASP A 24 13.79 -2.05 -2.54
CA ASP A 24 14.64 -2.92 -3.37
C ASP A 24 15.29 -4.10 -2.61
N THR A 25 14.72 -4.47 -1.46
CA THR A 25 15.17 -5.63 -0.68
C THR A 25 14.41 -6.89 -1.12
N PRO A 26 14.96 -8.10 -0.85
CA PRO A 26 14.26 -9.35 -1.12
C PRO A 26 12.90 -9.45 -0.40
N PRO A 27 12.00 -10.34 -0.88
CA PRO A 27 10.80 -10.71 -0.13
C PRO A 27 11.15 -11.26 1.25
N GLU A 28 10.31 -10.97 2.24
CA GLU A 28 10.47 -11.47 3.60
C GLU A 28 9.16 -12.10 4.09
N ALA A 29 9.26 -13.29 4.68
CA ALA A 29 8.10 -14.08 5.09
C ALA A 29 7.15 -13.35 6.04
N ARG A 30 7.65 -12.42 6.85
CA ARG A 30 6.83 -11.57 7.73
C ARG A 30 5.81 -10.72 6.97
N PHE A 31 6.20 -10.11 5.85
CA PHE A 31 5.27 -9.32 5.03
C PHE A 31 4.38 -10.23 4.18
N ASP A 32 4.92 -11.35 3.67
CA ASP A 32 4.14 -12.33 2.89
C ASP A 32 3.03 -13.00 3.70
N ASN A 33 3.26 -13.22 4.99
CA ASN A 33 2.23 -13.72 5.89
C ASN A 33 1.11 -12.70 6.08
N LEU A 34 1.43 -11.40 6.19
CA LEU A 34 0.44 -10.34 6.35
C LEU A 34 -0.41 -10.13 5.09
N THR A 35 0.21 -10.10 3.90
CA THR A 35 -0.55 -9.96 2.63
C THR A 35 -1.42 -11.18 2.38
N ARG A 36 -0.92 -12.40 2.63
CA ARG A 36 -1.73 -13.63 2.53
C ARG A 36 -2.88 -13.66 3.53
N ALA A 37 -2.65 -13.23 4.77
CA ALA A 37 -3.71 -13.14 5.79
C ALA A 37 -4.78 -12.11 5.38
N ALA A 38 -4.37 -10.95 4.85
CA ALA A 38 -5.30 -9.92 4.39
C ALA A 38 -6.14 -10.44 3.22
N ALA A 39 -5.50 -11.00 2.18
CA ALA A 39 -6.22 -11.58 1.05
C ALA A 39 -7.24 -12.65 1.50
N ALA A 40 -6.87 -13.52 2.43
CA ALA A 40 -7.74 -14.56 2.94
C ALA A 40 -8.90 -14.03 3.81
N PHE A 41 -8.62 -13.13 4.75
CA PHE A 41 -9.64 -12.56 5.64
C PHE A 41 -10.67 -11.78 4.85
N PHE A 42 -10.20 -10.89 3.98
CA PHE A 42 -11.09 -10.09 3.15
C PHE A 42 -11.65 -10.89 1.99
N ARG A 43 -11.10 -12.03 1.58
CA ARG A 43 -11.54 -12.77 0.39
C ARG A 43 -11.43 -11.91 -0.87
N VAL A 44 -10.26 -11.30 -1.06
CA VAL A 44 -9.92 -10.55 -2.28
C VAL A 44 -8.85 -11.30 -3.06
N GLN A 45 -8.80 -11.09 -4.37
CA GLN A 45 -7.79 -11.75 -5.20
C GLN A 45 -6.37 -11.25 -4.93
N ILE A 46 -6.22 -9.96 -4.58
CA ILE A 46 -4.92 -9.32 -4.44
C ILE A 46 -4.83 -8.55 -3.12
N ALA A 47 -3.72 -8.71 -2.42
CA ALA A 47 -3.34 -7.86 -1.29
C ALA A 47 -1.86 -7.52 -1.34
N VAL A 48 -1.50 -6.26 -1.06
CA VAL A 48 -0.15 -5.75 -1.30
C VAL A 48 0.31 -4.84 -0.16
N VAL A 49 1.54 -5.04 0.32
CA VAL A 49 2.29 -4.02 1.07
C VAL A 49 3.01 -3.17 0.03
N SER A 50 2.46 -1.99 -0.22
CA SER A 50 2.84 -1.09 -1.30
C SER A 50 3.48 0.17 -0.72
N LEU A 51 4.74 0.45 -1.07
CA LEU A 51 5.50 1.61 -0.61
C LEU A 51 5.62 2.65 -1.73
N ILE A 52 5.41 3.92 -1.41
CA ILE A 52 5.41 5.00 -2.40
C ILE A 52 6.74 5.74 -2.36
N ASP A 53 7.57 5.54 -3.37
CA ASP A 53 8.80 6.29 -3.59
C ASP A 53 8.52 7.52 -4.47
N THR A 54 9.57 8.21 -4.90
CA THR A 54 9.49 9.49 -5.63
C THR A 54 8.66 9.35 -6.92
N ASN A 55 8.96 8.34 -7.75
CA ASN A 55 8.35 8.16 -9.09
C ASN A 55 7.68 6.79 -9.28
N ARG A 56 7.75 5.91 -8.28
CA ARG A 56 7.22 4.54 -8.35
C ARG A 56 6.45 4.17 -7.10
N GLN A 57 5.59 3.18 -7.28
CA GLN A 57 4.98 2.39 -6.24
C GLN A 57 5.70 1.03 -6.22
N TRP A 58 6.42 0.72 -5.15
CA TRP A 58 7.20 -0.50 -5.01
C TRP A 58 6.54 -1.48 -4.04
N PHE A 59 6.53 -2.77 -4.35
CA PHE A 59 5.82 -3.78 -3.58
C PHE A 59 6.77 -4.57 -2.69
N LYS A 60 6.67 -4.36 -1.37
CA LYS A 60 7.43 -5.14 -0.38
C LYS A 60 6.95 -6.58 -0.31
N SER A 61 5.64 -6.77 -0.47
CA SER A 61 5.00 -8.07 -0.56
C SER A 61 3.72 -7.94 -1.38
N ALA A 62 3.42 -8.96 -2.16
CA ALA A 62 2.20 -9.04 -2.96
C ALA A 62 1.67 -10.47 -2.96
N CYS A 63 0.40 -10.62 -2.56
CA CYS A 63 -0.36 -11.85 -2.74
C CYS A 63 -1.28 -11.66 -3.95
N GLY A 64 -1.27 -12.61 -4.89
CA GLY A 64 -2.14 -12.59 -6.08
C GLY A 64 -1.69 -11.68 -7.23
N LEU A 65 -0.55 -11.01 -7.12
CA LEU A 65 -0.01 -10.11 -8.15
C LEU A 65 1.47 -10.41 -8.41
N GLY A 66 1.84 -10.59 -9.69
CA GLY A 66 3.22 -10.90 -10.09
C GLY A 66 4.11 -9.69 -10.37
N ALA A 67 3.53 -8.49 -10.49
CA ALA A 67 4.28 -7.25 -10.61
C ALA A 67 5.06 -6.97 -9.32
N LYS A 68 6.20 -6.26 -9.44
CA LYS A 68 7.03 -5.84 -8.30
C LYS A 68 6.93 -4.35 -8.00
N GLU A 69 6.55 -3.58 -8.99
CA GLU A 69 6.34 -2.16 -8.89
C GLU A 69 5.43 -1.69 -10.03
N THR A 70 4.91 -0.48 -9.87
CA THR A 70 4.25 0.28 -10.95
C THR A 70 4.75 1.73 -10.91
N PRO A 71 4.61 2.48 -12.01
CA PRO A 71 4.71 3.93 -11.96
C PRO A 71 3.76 4.53 -10.90
N ARG A 72 4.19 5.62 -10.24
CA ARG A 72 3.38 6.29 -9.21
C ARG A 72 2.14 6.97 -9.80
N ASP A 73 2.25 7.48 -11.02
CA ASP A 73 1.18 8.20 -11.71
C ASP A 73 -0.09 7.37 -11.94
N ILE A 74 0.06 6.06 -12.18
CA ILE A 74 -1.06 5.11 -12.30
C ILE A 74 -1.48 4.48 -10.97
N SER A 75 -0.85 4.85 -9.85
CA SER A 75 -1.04 4.16 -8.57
C SER A 75 -2.28 4.65 -7.80
N PHE A 76 -3.07 3.71 -7.30
CA PHE A 76 -4.14 3.98 -6.34
C PHE A 76 -3.58 4.39 -4.97
N CYS A 77 -2.49 3.74 -4.54
CA CYS A 77 -1.86 3.99 -3.27
C CYS A 77 -1.25 5.40 -3.19
N GLY A 78 -0.82 5.98 -4.32
CA GLY A 78 -0.40 7.39 -4.38
C GLY A 78 -1.50 8.37 -3.97
N HIS A 79 -2.77 8.06 -4.25
CA HIS A 79 -3.92 8.84 -3.75
C HIS A 79 -4.21 8.52 -2.29
N ALA A 80 -4.09 7.24 -1.90
CA ALA A 80 -4.38 6.80 -0.54
C ALA A 80 -3.50 7.45 0.53
N ILE A 81 -2.21 7.66 0.25
CA ILE A 81 -1.27 8.26 1.22
C ILE A 81 -1.57 9.73 1.56
N LEU A 82 -2.44 10.39 0.80
CA LEU A 82 -2.84 11.80 1.01
C LEU A 82 -3.83 11.99 2.15
N GLN A 83 -4.25 10.92 2.81
CA GLN A 83 -5.16 10.96 3.96
C GLN A 83 -4.77 9.90 5.00
N ASP A 84 -5.27 10.07 6.22
CA ASP A 84 -4.98 9.17 7.34
C ASP A 84 -5.93 7.97 7.47
N ARG A 85 -7.07 8.01 6.77
CA ARG A 85 -8.11 6.98 6.85
C ARG A 85 -7.96 5.98 5.71
N VAL A 86 -8.57 4.81 5.88
CA VAL A 86 -8.69 3.82 4.79
C VAL A 86 -9.35 4.48 3.58
N PHE A 87 -8.65 4.42 2.44
CA PHE A 87 -9.14 4.91 1.17
C PHE A 87 -9.87 3.80 0.43
N VAL A 88 -11.18 3.94 0.22
CA VAL A 88 -12.03 2.91 -0.40
C VAL A 88 -12.60 3.40 -1.72
N ILE A 89 -12.55 2.52 -2.73
CA ILE A 89 -13.19 2.67 -4.03
C ILE A 89 -13.98 1.38 -4.27
N GLU A 90 -15.30 1.50 -4.26
CA GLU A 90 -16.18 0.34 -4.42
C GLU A 90 -16.18 -0.18 -5.87
N ASP A 91 -16.13 0.74 -6.85
CA ASP A 91 -15.98 0.44 -8.27
C ASP A 91 -15.16 1.55 -8.99
N ALA A 92 -13.95 1.21 -9.41
CA ALA A 92 -13.02 2.09 -10.07
C ALA A 92 -13.47 2.53 -11.48
N LEU A 93 -14.41 1.84 -12.11
CA LEU A 93 -15.03 2.31 -13.36
C LEU A 93 -15.95 3.52 -13.16
N LEU A 94 -16.46 3.70 -11.94
CA LEU A 94 -17.37 4.79 -11.58
C LEU A 94 -16.63 5.95 -10.89
N ASP A 95 -15.34 5.78 -10.59
CA ASP A 95 -14.52 6.78 -9.94
C ASP A 95 -13.79 7.66 -10.96
N GLU A 96 -14.07 8.97 -10.95
CA GLU A 96 -13.51 9.94 -11.89
C GLU A 96 -11.97 9.97 -11.90
N ARG A 97 -11.32 9.53 -10.82
CA ARG A 97 -9.86 9.50 -10.72
C ARG A 97 -9.26 8.30 -11.46
N PHE A 98 -10.01 7.21 -11.61
CA PHE A 98 -9.49 5.90 -12.02
C PHE A 98 -10.18 5.24 -13.22
N PHE A 99 -11.33 5.73 -13.69
CA PHE A 99 -12.14 5.06 -14.72
C PHE A 99 -11.38 4.73 -16.02
N ASP A 100 -10.39 5.53 -16.40
CA ASP A 100 -9.52 5.36 -17.57
C ASP A 100 -8.07 5.01 -17.19
N ASN A 101 -7.81 4.61 -15.94
CA ASN A 101 -6.51 4.13 -15.49
C ASN A 101 -6.15 2.80 -16.20
N PRO A 102 -4.90 2.59 -16.65
CA PRO A 102 -4.48 1.34 -17.30
C PRO A 102 -4.72 0.08 -16.48
N LEU A 103 -4.66 0.16 -15.14
CA LEU A 103 -4.92 -0.98 -14.25
C LEU A 103 -6.42 -1.31 -14.11
N VAL A 104 -7.30 -0.39 -14.50
CA VAL A 104 -8.77 -0.54 -14.50
C VAL A 104 -9.26 -1.02 -15.87
N THR A 105 -8.75 -0.39 -16.93
CA THR A 105 -9.15 -0.65 -18.32
C THR A 105 -8.42 -1.84 -18.94
N GLY A 106 -7.18 -2.08 -18.52
CA GLY A 106 -6.37 -3.25 -18.84
C GLY A 106 -6.26 -4.22 -17.65
N GLU A 107 -5.33 -5.17 -17.72
CA GLU A 107 -5.04 -6.06 -16.59
C GLU A 107 -4.46 -5.26 -15.40
N PRO A 108 -4.85 -5.56 -14.14
CA PRO A 108 -5.65 -6.71 -13.71
C PRO A 108 -7.17 -6.44 -13.64
N LYS A 109 -7.67 -5.40 -14.34
CA LYS A 109 -9.08 -5.00 -14.38
C LYS A 109 -9.63 -4.65 -13.01
N ILE A 110 -8.89 -3.82 -12.27
CA ILE A 110 -9.27 -3.38 -10.93
C ILE A 110 -10.69 -2.78 -10.96
N ARG A 111 -11.56 -3.27 -10.07
CA ARG A 111 -12.86 -2.65 -9.77
C ARG A 111 -12.87 -2.19 -8.33
N PHE A 112 -12.54 -3.06 -7.40
CA PHE A 112 -12.45 -2.70 -6.00
C PHE A 112 -11.01 -2.36 -5.60
N TYR A 113 -10.86 -1.30 -4.81
CA TYR A 113 -9.63 -0.96 -4.11
C TYR A 113 -9.96 -0.51 -2.68
N ALA A 114 -9.20 -1.01 -1.71
CA ALA A 114 -9.16 -0.42 -0.37
C ALA A 114 -7.72 -0.36 0.14
N GLY A 115 -7.22 0.82 0.49
CA GLY A 115 -5.86 1.03 0.99
C GLY A 115 -5.85 1.66 2.36
N ALA A 116 -5.29 0.97 3.36
CA ALA A 116 -4.99 1.54 4.66
C ALA A 116 -3.57 2.14 4.65
N PRO A 117 -3.40 3.44 4.98
CA PRO A 117 -2.09 4.07 5.04
C PRO A 117 -1.13 3.38 6.03
N LEU A 118 0.12 3.18 5.61
CA LEU A 118 1.22 2.74 6.46
C LEU A 118 1.87 3.98 7.08
N LYS A 119 1.30 4.44 8.19
CA LYS A 119 1.74 5.64 8.90
C LYS A 119 2.89 5.32 9.83
N ALA A 120 4.08 5.83 9.52
CA ALA A 120 5.27 5.69 10.35
C ALA A 120 5.12 6.44 11.69
N SER A 121 6.01 6.12 12.64
CA SER A 121 6.09 6.73 13.97
C SER A 121 6.23 8.27 13.95
N ASN A 122 6.88 8.83 12.93
CA ASN A 122 6.99 10.28 12.72
C ASN A 122 5.75 10.90 12.04
N GLY A 123 4.71 10.12 11.79
CA GLY A 123 3.44 10.56 11.21
C GLY A 123 3.38 10.55 9.69
N MET A 124 4.45 10.14 8.98
CA MET A 124 4.47 10.10 7.52
C MET A 124 3.78 8.85 6.97
N ASN A 125 2.90 9.02 5.98
CA ASN A 125 2.28 7.91 5.26
C ASN A 125 3.23 7.38 4.18
N LEU A 126 3.89 6.25 4.43
CA LEU A 126 4.95 5.73 3.57
C LEU A 126 4.42 4.88 2.41
N GLY A 127 3.18 4.42 2.52
CA GLY A 127 2.58 3.47 1.60
C GLY A 127 1.20 3.02 2.08
N THR A 128 0.78 1.84 1.63
CA THR A 128 -0.47 1.20 2.05
C THR A 128 -0.33 -0.30 2.23
N LEU A 129 -1.08 -0.88 3.16
CA LEU A 129 -1.60 -2.23 2.97
C LEU A 129 -2.89 -2.08 2.16
N CYS A 130 -2.92 -2.60 0.93
CA CYS A 130 -4.08 -2.47 0.06
C CYS A 130 -4.65 -3.80 -0.42
N LEU A 131 -5.96 -3.78 -0.64
CA LEU A 131 -6.80 -4.87 -1.14
C LEU A 131 -7.28 -4.49 -2.53
N ILE A 132 -7.22 -5.42 -3.48
CA ILE A 132 -7.59 -5.20 -4.88
C ILE A 132 -8.41 -6.39 -5.36
N ASP A 133 -9.51 -6.11 -6.07
CA ASP A 133 -10.34 -7.16 -6.68
C ASP A 133 -10.92 -6.72 -8.04
N PRO A 134 -11.05 -7.63 -9.02
CA PRO A 134 -11.73 -7.34 -10.28
C PRO A 134 -13.26 -7.30 -10.16
N ALA A 135 -13.85 -7.63 -9.01
CA ALA A 135 -15.25 -7.40 -8.71
C ALA A 135 -15.44 -6.15 -7.84
N SER A 136 -16.52 -5.40 -8.06
CA SER A 136 -16.91 -4.28 -7.20
C SER A 136 -17.25 -4.78 -5.80
N ARG A 137 -16.95 -4.00 -4.76
CA ARG A 137 -17.23 -4.40 -3.38
C ARG A 137 -17.41 -3.21 -2.46
N LYS A 138 -18.31 -3.38 -1.48
CA LYS A 138 -18.45 -2.49 -0.35
C LYS A 138 -17.94 -3.14 0.93
N LEU A 139 -17.01 -2.48 1.62
CA LEU A 139 -16.55 -2.91 2.93
C LEU A 139 -17.56 -2.53 4.03
N GLN A 140 -17.68 -3.38 5.02
CA GLN A 140 -18.36 -3.09 6.28
C GLN A 140 -17.41 -2.36 7.25
N ASP A 141 -17.95 -1.69 8.26
CA ASP A 141 -17.14 -0.91 9.22
C ASP A 141 -16.08 -1.76 9.92
N PHE A 142 -16.43 -2.99 10.33
CA PHE A 142 -15.48 -3.91 10.95
C PHE A 142 -14.35 -4.35 10.01
N GLU A 143 -14.61 -4.37 8.69
CA GLU A 143 -13.59 -4.69 7.69
C GLU A 143 -12.62 -3.51 7.51
N ILE A 144 -13.13 -2.28 7.57
CA ILE A 144 -12.32 -1.07 7.53
C ILE A 144 -11.41 -0.99 8.76
N GLU A 145 -11.97 -1.25 9.95
CA GLU A 145 -11.20 -1.32 11.20
C GLU A 145 -10.12 -2.41 11.14
N MET A 146 -10.48 -3.62 10.70
CA MET A 146 -9.53 -4.71 10.54
C MET A 146 -8.40 -4.34 9.57
N LEU A 147 -8.71 -3.70 8.43
CA LEU A 147 -7.68 -3.32 7.47
C LEU A 147 -6.73 -2.27 8.06
N SER A 148 -7.25 -1.33 8.86
CA SER A 148 -6.43 -0.37 9.61
C SER A 148 -5.56 -1.07 10.65
N ASP A 149 -6.07 -2.07 11.37
CA ASP A 149 -5.31 -2.82 12.37
C ASP A 149 -4.17 -3.62 11.71
N MET A 150 -4.45 -4.30 10.60
CA MET A 150 -3.44 -5.02 9.83
C MET A 150 -2.36 -4.08 9.26
N ALA A 151 -2.73 -2.87 8.84
CA ALA A 151 -1.75 -1.87 8.41
C ALA A 151 -0.81 -1.45 9.55
N ARG A 152 -1.30 -1.36 10.80
CA ARG A 152 -0.43 -1.09 11.97
C ARG A 152 0.53 -2.25 12.23
N LEU A 153 0.11 -3.50 12.02
CA LEU A 153 1.03 -4.65 12.10
C LEU A 153 2.13 -4.58 11.03
N VAL A 154 1.79 -4.18 9.81
CA VAL A 154 2.79 -3.96 8.74
C VAL A 154 3.79 -2.88 9.15
N VAL A 155 3.34 -1.76 9.72
CA VAL A 155 4.23 -0.69 10.21
C VAL A 155 5.17 -1.20 11.31
N GLN A 156 4.66 -1.99 12.26
CA GLN A 156 5.50 -2.60 13.29
C GLN A 156 6.61 -3.47 12.69
N GLU A 157 6.29 -4.28 11.67
CA GLU A 157 7.27 -5.07 10.94
C GLU A 157 8.29 -4.21 10.18
N MET A 158 7.86 -3.07 9.62
CA MET A 158 8.74 -2.13 8.91
C MET A 158 9.74 -1.43 9.84
N GLU A 159 9.30 -1.06 11.04
CA GLU A 159 10.12 -0.32 12.01
C GLU A 159 10.93 -1.24 12.95
N MET A 160 10.73 -2.56 12.86
CA MET A 160 11.54 -3.50 13.62
C MET A 160 13.02 -3.45 13.17
N PRO A 161 13.97 -3.35 14.11
CA PRO A 161 15.39 -3.42 13.79
C PRO A 161 15.72 -4.73 13.09
N ILE A 162 16.54 -4.66 12.03
CA ILE A 162 17.07 -5.86 11.37
C ILE A 162 17.88 -6.66 12.40
N PRO A 163 17.54 -7.93 12.67
CA PRO A 163 18.31 -8.75 13.61
C PRO A 163 19.78 -8.80 13.19
N GLY A 164 20.69 -8.31 14.04
CA GLY A 164 22.13 -8.26 13.79
C GLY A 164 22.70 -6.89 13.42
N ALA A 165 21.86 -5.85 13.26
CA ALA A 165 22.33 -4.47 13.24
C ALA A 165 22.69 -4.05 14.67
N VAL A 166 23.94 -4.29 15.07
CA VAL A 166 24.50 -3.71 16.30
C VAL A 166 24.43 -2.20 16.14
N ALA A 167 23.71 -1.53 17.04
CA ALA A 167 23.75 -0.08 17.15
C ALA A 167 25.21 0.33 17.40
N VAL A 168 25.88 0.86 16.37
CA VAL A 168 27.15 1.53 16.54
C VAL A 168 26.81 2.89 17.14
N HIS A 169 26.71 2.95 18.47
CA HIS A 169 26.80 4.20 19.19
C HIS A 169 28.26 4.66 19.13
N VAL A 170 28.49 5.74 18.37
CA VAL A 170 29.71 6.56 18.43
C VAL A 170 29.57 7.54 19.57
#